data_AF-A0A7K1JFF2-F1
#
_entry.id   AF-A0A7K1JFF2-F1
#
_cell.length_a   1.000
_cell.length_b   1.000
_cell.length_c   1.000
_cell.angle_alpha   90.00
_cell.angle_beta   90.00
_cell.angle_gamma   90.00
#
_symmetry.space_group_name_H-M   'P 1'
#
loop_
_entity.id
_entity.type
_entity.pdbx_description
1 polymer ?
#
loop_
_entity_poly.entity_id
_entity_poly.type
_entity_poly.pdbx_seq_one_letter_code
_entity_poly.pdbx_strand_id
1 'polypeptide(L)'
;MFGETPDGEPVQLWPIRPTAARSLRAGDEILVPADGSTQTTRRGAYAGCRGRITDIREDESSHTLTVNGELVDESGLFEKQAYPWDAFDRVVQPGEPLPNTESRLVRGDELWKWLQVEINDPHGSPEKYILRRFRRVHDGDLDREVIELVGQSTWNPRKTITMTVLPTATMAFQGHR
;
A
#
# COMPACT_ATOMS: atom_id res chain seq x y z
N MET A 1 12.98 -13.47 19.32
CA MET A 1 13.06 -13.49 20.80
C MET A 1 11.97 -14.44 21.26
N PHE A 2 12.30 -15.50 21.97
CA PHE A 2 11.29 -16.47 22.42
C PHE A 2 10.72 -15.99 23.75
N GLY A 3 9.39 -15.91 23.85
CA GLY A 3 8.68 -15.81 25.12
C GLY A 3 8.06 -17.17 25.46
N GLU A 4 7.64 -17.37 26.70
CA GLU A 4 6.80 -18.51 27.08
C GLU A 4 5.47 -17.98 27.60
N THR A 5 4.35 -18.61 27.21
CA THR A 5 3.07 -18.36 27.88
C THR A 5 3.12 -18.85 29.33
N PRO A 6 2.19 -18.44 30.22
CA PRO A 6 2.10 -18.99 31.57
C PRO A 6 2.01 -20.53 31.63
N ASP A 7 1.58 -21.15 30.53
CA ASP A 7 1.41 -22.60 30.36
C ASP A 7 2.64 -23.30 29.75
N GLY A 8 3.74 -22.56 29.52
CA GLY A 8 5.00 -23.10 29.00
C GLY A 8 5.03 -23.33 27.49
N GLU A 9 4.10 -22.73 26.73
CA GLU A 9 4.15 -22.79 25.27
C GLU A 9 5.13 -21.76 24.71
N PRO A 10 6.01 -22.16 23.77
CA PRO A 10 6.95 -21.23 23.14
C PRO A 10 6.19 -20.21 22.27
N VAL A 11 6.28 -18.94 22.64
CA VAL A 11 5.78 -17.80 21.88
C VAL A 11 6.87 -17.36 20.90
N GLN A 12 6.64 -17.62 19.62
CA GLN A 12 7.51 -17.13 18.55
C GLN A 12 7.15 -15.68 18.22
N LEU A 13 7.95 -14.74 18.71
CA LEU A 13 7.81 -13.33 18.36
C LEU A 13 8.58 -13.03 17.08
N TRP A 14 7.84 -12.75 16.02
CA TRP A 14 8.38 -12.23 14.77
C TRP A 14 8.55 -10.71 14.88
N PRO A 15 9.68 -10.14 14.44
CA PRO A 15 9.78 -8.70 14.31
C PRO A 15 8.83 -8.27 13.18
N ILE A 16 7.71 -7.65 13.55
CA ILE A 16 6.70 -7.16 12.60
C ILE A 16 6.87 -5.66 12.33
N ARG A 17 6.56 -5.26 11.11
CA ARG A 17 6.51 -3.86 10.66
C ARG A 17 5.16 -3.64 9.96
N PRO A 18 4.27 -2.82 10.54
CA PRO A 18 3.08 -2.35 9.85
C PRO A 18 3.49 -1.73 8.51
N THR A 19 2.97 -2.30 7.42
CA THR A 19 3.32 -1.92 6.05
C THR A 19 2.02 -1.71 5.30
N ALA A 20 1.91 -0.61 4.55
CA ALA A 20 0.71 -0.35 3.74
C ALA A 20 0.59 -1.41 2.63
N ALA A 21 -0.63 -1.84 2.30
CA ALA A 21 -0.89 -2.86 1.28
C ALA A 21 -0.19 -2.57 -0.06
N ARG A 22 -0.16 -1.31 -0.50
CA ARG A 22 0.52 -0.87 -1.73
C ARG A 22 2.04 -1.00 -1.69
N SER A 23 2.62 -1.09 -0.50
CA SER A 23 4.06 -1.27 -0.30
C SER A 23 4.50 -2.72 -0.33
N LEU A 24 3.56 -3.66 -0.18
CA LEU A 24 3.83 -5.09 -0.24
C LEU A 24 4.30 -5.53 -1.63
N ARG A 25 5.00 -6.66 -1.66
CA ARG A 25 5.54 -7.32 -2.84
C ARG A 25 5.35 -8.82 -2.77
N ALA A 26 5.32 -9.47 -3.93
CA ALA A 26 5.50 -10.92 -3.99
C ALA A 26 6.83 -11.30 -3.33
N GLY A 27 6.81 -12.33 -2.49
CA GLY A 27 7.92 -12.76 -1.66
C GLY A 27 7.95 -12.14 -0.26
N ASP A 28 7.23 -11.05 0.00
CA ASP A 28 7.07 -10.55 1.38
C ASP A 28 6.33 -11.58 2.23
N GLU A 29 6.72 -11.67 3.48
CA GLU A 29 6.04 -12.48 4.48
C GLU A 29 5.23 -11.59 5.40
N ILE A 30 4.02 -12.03 5.75
CA ILE A 30 3.08 -11.32 6.60
C ILE A 30 2.50 -12.25 7.66
N LEU A 31 1.94 -11.67 8.71
CA LEU A 31 0.93 -12.34 9.51
C LEU A 31 -0.41 -12.16 8.79
N VAL A 32 -1.09 -13.27 8.48
CA VAL A 32 -2.37 -13.23 7.76
C VAL A 32 -3.41 -12.55 8.65
N PRO A 33 -4.01 -11.42 8.23
CA PRO A 33 -4.90 -10.64 9.07
C PRO A 33 -6.19 -11.39 9.38
N ALA A 34 -6.73 -11.18 10.60
CA ALA A 34 -7.84 -11.95 11.14
C ALA A 34 -9.19 -11.70 10.44
N ASP A 35 -9.43 -10.51 9.88
CA ASP A 35 -10.81 -10.07 9.58
C ASP A 35 -11.03 -9.54 8.15
N GLY A 36 -12.18 -9.95 7.58
CA GLY A 36 -13.06 -9.11 6.75
C GLY A 36 -13.41 -9.61 5.35
N SER A 37 -12.42 -9.93 4.52
CA SER A 37 -12.61 -10.11 3.06
C SER A 37 -11.88 -11.32 2.47
N THR A 38 -11.55 -12.31 3.30
CA THR A 38 -11.05 -13.60 2.82
C THR A 38 -12.20 -14.35 2.13
N GLN A 39 -12.25 -14.28 0.79
CA GLN A 39 -13.04 -15.20 -0.04
C GLN A 39 -12.41 -16.59 -0.10
N THR A 40 -11.83 -17.07 1.00
CA THR A 40 -11.49 -18.47 1.16
C THR A 40 -12.63 -19.17 1.90
N THR A 41 -12.97 -20.37 1.43
CA THR A 41 -14.08 -21.23 1.89
C THR A 41 -14.00 -21.66 3.37
N ARG A 42 -13.07 -21.08 4.16
CA ARG A 42 -12.93 -21.25 5.61
C ARG A 42 -12.53 -19.92 6.26
N ARG A 43 -13.52 -19.13 6.68
CA ARG A 43 -13.32 -17.88 7.44
C ARG A 43 -12.44 -18.13 8.67
N GLY A 44 -11.40 -17.31 8.87
CA GLY A 44 -10.66 -17.18 10.12
C GLY A 44 -9.66 -18.30 10.48
N ALA A 45 -9.49 -19.32 9.63
CA ALA A 45 -8.70 -20.51 10.00
C ALA A 45 -7.18 -20.25 10.13
N TYR A 46 -6.68 -19.15 9.56
CA TYR A 46 -5.24 -18.87 9.45
C TYR A 46 -4.86 -17.48 9.97
N ALA A 47 -5.75 -16.84 10.72
CA ALA A 47 -5.50 -15.54 11.33
C ALA A 47 -4.26 -15.59 12.23
N GLY A 48 -3.29 -14.71 11.99
CA GLY A 48 -2.02 -14.69 12.73
C GLY A 48 -0.99 -15.72 12.25
N CYS A 49 -1.34 -16.63 11.33
CA CYS A 49 -0.37 -17.54 10.72
C CYS A 49 0.57 -16.77 9.77
N ARG A 50 1.79 -17.29 9.61
CA ARG A 50 2.77 -16.72 8.67
C ARG A 50 2.41 -17.11 7.24
N GLY A 51 2.22 -16.11 6.40
CA GLY A 51 1.94 -16.25 4.98
C GLY A 51 3.01 -15.58 4.13
N ARG A 52 3.32 -16.17 2.98
CA ARG A 52 4.17 -15.58 1.93
C ARG A 52 3.29 -15.11 0.78
N ILE A 53 3.44 -13.84 0.42
CA ILE A 53 2.72 -13.25 -0.70
C ILE A 53 3.25 -13.85 -2.00
N THR A 54 2.37 -14.39 -2.83
CA THR A 54 2.71 -14.95 -4.14
C THR A 54 2.39 -13.98 -5.26
N ASP A 55 1.33 -13.18 -5.12
CA ASP A 55 0.85 -12.26 -6.14
C ASP A 55 0.07 -11.09 -5.51
N ILE A 56 0.09 -9.94 -6.16
CA ILE A 56 -0.73 -8.77 -5.79
C ILE A 56 -1.42 -8.28 -7.06
N ARG A 57 -2.75 -8.38 -7.06
CA ARG A 57 -3.58 -7.90 -8.17
C ARG A 57 -4.14 -6.53 -7.82
N GLU A 58 -4.27 -5.71 -8.83
CA GLU A 58 -4.69 -4.32 -8.66
C GLU A 58 -5.96 -4.08 -9.45
N ASP A 59 -6.92 -3.41 -8.83
CA ASP A 59 -8.16 -3.01 -9.47
C ASP A 59 -8.33 -1.49 -9.32
N GLU A 60 -7.93 -0.78 -10.38
CA GLU A 60 -8.08 0.68 -10.47
C GLU A 60 -9.56 1.09 -10.43
N SER A 61 -10.50 0.25 -10.89
CA SER A 61 -11.92 0.63 -10.94
C SER A 61 -12.56 0.71 -9.54
N SER A 62 -12.14 -0.19 -8.64
CA SER A 62 -12.56 -0.21 -7.24
C SER A 62 -11.57 0.48 -6.30
N HIS A 63 -10.42 0.94 -6.81
CA HIS A 63 -9.27 1.41 -6.03
C HIS A 63 -8.84 0.42 -4.94
N THR A 64 -8.84 -0.88 -5.25
CA THR A 64 -8.44 -1.93 -4.32
C THR A 64 -7.26 -2.76 -4.83
N LEU A 65 -6.62 -3.45 -3.90
CA LEU A 65 -5.57 -4.42 -4.12
C LEU A 65 -6.05 -5.77 -3.57
N THR A 66 -5.73 -6.85 -4.27
CA THR A 66 -5.95 -8.22 -3.79
C THR A 66 -4.60 -8.87 -3.56
N VAL A 67 -4.28 -9.13 -2.30
CA VAL A 67 -3.04 -9.79 -1.87
C VAL A 67 -3.29 -11.29 -1.79
N ASN A 68 -2.58 -12.05 -2.62
CA ASN A 68 -2.65 -13.51 -2.66
C ASN A 68 -1.38 -14.10 -2.04
N GLY A 69 -1.51 -15.23 -1.37
CA GLY A 69 -0.35 -15.93 -0.84
C GLY A 69 -0.63 -17.34 -0.38
N GLU A 70 0.43 -17.96 0.13
CA GLU A 70 0.45 -19.29 0.69
C GLU A 70 0.96 -19.25 2.13
N LEU A 71 0.57 -20.21 2.95
CA LEU A 71 1.08 -20.34 4.31
C LEU A 71 2.49 -20.93 4.29
N VAL A 72 3.39 -20.43 5.15
CA VAL A 72 4.82 -20.81 5.13
C VAL A 72 5.09 -22.13 5.87
N ASP A 73 4.31 -22.42 6.90
CA ASP A 73 4.50 -23.60 7.77
C ASP A 73 3.28 -24.54 7.76
N GLU A 74 2.28 -24.23 6.93
CA GLU A 74 1.02 -24.97 6.82
C GLU A 74 0.64 -25.13 5.35
N SER A 75 -0.19 -26.13 5.05
CA SER A 75 -0.80 -26.23 3.72
C SER A 75 -2.04 -25.35 3.66
N GLY A 76 -1.97 -24.25 2.92
CA GLY A 76 -3.11 -23.37 2.72
C GLY A 76 -2.78 -22.18 1.82
N LEU A 77 -3.82 -21.63 1.21
CA LEU A 77 -3.78 -20.39 0.44
C LEU A 77 -4.60 -19.33 1.16
N PHE A 78 -4.19 -18.07 1.04
CA PHE A 78 -4.96 -16.92 1.50
C PHE A 78 -5.12 -15.89 0.38
N GLU A 79 -6.24 -15.18 0.45
CA GLU A 79 -6.56 -14.05 -0.42
C GLU A 79 -7.14 -12.95 0.46
N LYS A 80 -6.64 -11.72 0.31
CA LYS A 80 -7.12 -10.57 1.07
C LYS A 80 -7.28 -9.36 0.15
N GLN A 81 -8.51 -8.92 -0.04
CA GLN A 81 -8.78 -7.60 -0.61
C GLN A 81 -8.51 -6.51 0.43
N ALA A 82 -7.82 -5.45 -0.01
CA ALA A 82 -7.37 -4.34 0.81
C ALA A 82 -7.39 -3.02 0.03
N TYR A 83 -7.54 -1.91 0.73
CA TYR A 83 -7.23 -0.59 0.18
C TYR A 83 -5.70 -0.36 0.21
N PRO A 84 -5.16 0.51 -0.66
CA PRO A 84 -3.71 0.80 -0.71
C PRO A 84 -3.05 1.13 0.63
N TRP A 85 -3.79 1.74 1.56
CA TRP A 85 -3.31 2.17 2.89
C TRP A 85 -3.71 1.27 4.04
N ASP A 86 -4.40 0.15 3.77
CA ASP A 86 -4.65 -0.85 4.80
C ASP A 86 -3.31 -1.41 5.28
N ALA A 87 -3.16 -1.50 6.60
CA ALA A 87 -1.93 -1.99 7.22
C ALA A 87 -1.91 -3.51 7.25
N PHE A 88 -0.76 -4.07 6.90
CA PHE A 88 -0.41 -5.48 7.07
C PHE A 88 0.78 -5.61 8.03
N ASP A 89 0.72 -6.60 8.92
CA ASP A 89 1.83 -6.94 9.80
C ASP A 89 2.87 -7.75 9.01
N ARG A 90 3.77 -7.03 8.33
CA ARG A 90 4.84 -7.63 7.52
C ARG A 90 5.98 -8.09 8.42
N VAL A 91 6.45 -9.31 8.20
CA VAL A 91 7.62 -9.87 8.88
C VAL A 91 8.87 -9.15 8.33
N VAL A 92 9.65 -8.55 9.23
CA VAL A 92 10.86 -7.80 8.88
C VAL A 92 11.93 -8.75 8.37
N GLN A 93 12.47 -8.44 7.19
CA GLN A 93 13.60 -9.17 6.62
C GLN A 93 14.94 -8.58 7.06
N PRO A 94 16.01 -9.38 7.19
CA PRO A 94 17.35 -8.88 7.49
C PRO A 94 17.85 -7.86 6.45
N GLY A 95 18.45 -6.76 6.92
CA GLY A 95 19.04 -5.74 6.03
C GLY A 95 18.05 -4.72 5.45
N GLU A 96 16.78 -4.74 5.90
CA GLU A 96 15.81 -3.74 5.45
C GLU A 96 16.11 -2.33 5.96
N PRO A 97 15.88 -1.28 5.14
CA PRO A 97 15.99 0.10 5.58
C PRO A 97 15.09 0.41 6.78
N LEU A 98 15.51 1.42 7.54
CA LEU A 98 14.74 1.91 8.69
C LEU A 98 13.40 2.48 8.21
N PRO A 99 12.32 2.31 8.98
CA PRO A 99 11.02 2.91 8.67
C PRO A 99 11.14 4.41 8.37
N ASN A 100 10.35 4.89 7.41
CA ASN A 100 10.26 6.31 7.01
C ASN A 100 11.54 6.94 6.42
N THR A 101 12.59 6.18 6.18
CA THR A 101 13.80 6.68 5.50
C THR A 101 13.76 6.50 3.98
N GLU A 102 12.68 5.91 3.48
CA GLU A 102 12.58 5.41 2.13
C GLU A 102 11.94 6.44 1.20
N SER A 103 12.46 6.53 -0.02
CA SER A 103 11.83 7.28 -1.11
C SER A 103 11.32 6.31 -2.16
N ARG A 104 10.21 6.66 -2.79
CA ARG A 104 9.59 5.85 -3.83
C ARG A 104 9.32 6.69 -5.06
N LEU A 105 9.76 6.19 -6.20
CA LEU A 105 9.38 6.70 -7.50
C LEU A 105 8.10 6.00 -7.93
N VAL A 106 7.10 6.79 -8.29
CA VAL A 106 5.74 6.36 -8.60
C VAL A 106 5.40 6.85 -9.98
N ARG A 107 4.97 5.94 -10.85
CA ARG A 107 4.51 6.32 -12.18
C ARG A 107 3.12 6.96 -12.11
N GLY A 108 2.82 7.80 -13.09
CA GLY A 108 1.55 8.52 -13.20
C GLY A 108 0.36 7.57 -13.07
N ASP A 109 0.39 6.49 -13.85
CA ASP A 109 -0.63 5.43 -13.88
C ASP A 109 -0.84 4.70 -12.54
N GLU A 110 0.07 4.85 -11.57
CA GLU A 110 -0.05 4.26 -10.24
C GLU A 110 -0.54 5.25 -9.16
N LEU A 111 -0.72 6.54 -9.49
CA LEU A 111 -1.02 7.58 -8.49
C LEU A 111 -2.36 7.39 -7.78
N TRP A 112 -3.28 6.60 -8.33
CA TRP A 112 -4.53 6.23 -7.65
C TRP A 112 -4.28 5.47 -6.33
N LYS A 113 -3.16 4.74 -6.22
CA LYS A 113 -2.74 4.04 -4.99
C LYS A 113 -2.24 5.00 -3.90
N TRP A 114 -2.06 6.27 -4.27
CA TRP A 114 -1.45 7.32 -3.44
C TRP A 114 -2.43 8.45 -3.11
N LEU A 115 -3.73 8.20 -3.31
CA LEU A 115 -4.75 9.06 -2.72
C LEU A 115 -4.57 9.12 -1.20
N GLN A 116 -4.88 10.28 -0.63
CA GLN A 116 -4.69 10.66 0.77
C GLN A 116 -3.22 10.90 1.20
N VAL A 117 -2.27 10.85 0.27
CA VAL A 117 -0.87 11.17 0.56
C VAL A 117 -0.56 12.63 0.27
N GLU A 118 0.31 13.19 1.11
CA GLU A 118 0.92 14.50 0.89
C GLU A 118 1.96 14.46 -0.23
N ILE A 119 1.82 15.35 -1.20
CA ILE A 119 2.84 15.67 -2.19
C ILE A 119 3.31 17.11 -1.99
N ASN A 120 4.57 17.37 -2.34
CA ASN A 120 5.07 18.74 -2.40
C ASN A 120 4.35 19.51 -3.52
N ASP A 121 4.22 20.83 -3.36
CA ASP A 121 3.73 21.69 -4.42
C ASP A 121 4.58 21.51 -5.71
N PRO A 122 3.97 21.14 -6.86
CA PRO A 122 4.70 21.04 -8.12
C PRO A 122 5.33 22.36 -8.56
N HIS A 123 4.86 23.50 -8.04
CA HIS A 123 5.43 24.82 -8.33
C HIS A 123 6.60 25.20 -7.41
N GLY A 124 7.06 24.28 -6.54
CA GLY A 124 8.26 24.46 -5.72
C GLY A 124 8.04 25.27 -4.45
N SER A 125 6.79 25.52 -4.06
CA SER A 125 6.50 26.12 -2.76
C SER A 125 6.69 25.10 -1.62
N PRO A 126 6.92 25.56 -0.37
CA PRO A 126 6.97 24.67 0.81
C PRO A 126 5.61 24.07 1.21
N GLU A 127 4.52 24.46 0.53
CA GLU A 127 3.20 23.92 0.77
C GLU A 127 3.10 22.47 0.29
N LYS A 128 2.24 21.69 0.96
CA LYS A 128 1.94 20.33 0.56
C LYS A 128 0.46 20.17 0.23
N TYR A 129 0.17 19.19 -0.62
CA TYR A 129 -1.18 18.87 -1.03
C TYR A 129 -1.49 17.41 -0.76
N ILE A 130 -2.64 17.14 -0.14
CA ILE A 130 -3.18 15.80 -0.01
C ILE A 130 -3.88 15.45 -1.33
N LEU A 131 -3.45 14.38 -1.99
CA LEU A 131 -4.13 13.90 -3.20
C LEU A 131 -5.53 13.39 -2.86
N ARG A 132 -6.58 14.00 -3.41
CA ARG A 132 -7.98 13.64 -3.12
C ARG A 132 -8.68 12.92 -4.26
N ARG A 133 -8.30 13.21 -5.50
CA ARG A 133 -8.92 12.62 -6.69
C ARG A 133 -7.86 12.21 -7.70
N PHE A 134 -8.14 11.11 -8.37
CA PHE A 134 -7.44 10.59 -9.53
C PHE A 134 -8.48 10.32 -10.63
N ARG A 135 -8.16 10.68 -11.88
CA ARG A 135 -8.99 10.35 -13.04
C ARG A 135 -8.15 10.30 -14.31
N ARG A 136 -8.39 9.30 -15.16
CA ARG A 136 -7.94 9.30 -16.56
C ARG A 136 -8.85 10.16 -17.41
N VAL A 137 -8.28 11.09 -18.16
CA VAL A 137 -9.01 11.99 -19.06
C VAL A 137 -8.26 12.09 -20.40
N HIS A 138 -9.00 12.37 -21.48
CA HIS A 138 -8.37 12.71 -22.76
C HIS A 138 -8.04 14.21 -22.75
N ASP A 139 -6.78 14.55 -22.98
CA ASP A 139 -6.34 15.91 -23.19
C ASP A 139 -6.46 16.23 -24.68
N GLY A 140 -7.33 17.18 -25.02
CA GLY A 140 -7.59 17.57 -26.41
C GLY A 140 -6.44 18.33 -27.07
N ASP A 141 -5.59 18.99 -26.29
CA ASP A 141 -4.46 19.76 -26.81
C ASP A 141 -3.25 18.85 -27.09
N LEU A 142 -3.05 17.84 -26.25
CA LEU A 142 -1.98 16.85 -26.39
C LEU A 142 -2.38 15.61 -27.22
N ASP A 143 -3.66 15.52 -27.58
CA ASP A 143 -4.33 14.40 -28.24
C ASP A 143 -3.95 13.04 -27.65
N ARG A 144 -4.02 12.92 -26.32
CA ARG A 144 -3.64 11.70 -25.60
C ARG A 144 -4.33 11.59 -24.25
N GLU A 145 -4.31 10.38 -23.69
CA GLU A 145 -4.72 10.16 -22.30
C GLU A 145 -3.71 10.78 -21.32
N VAL A 146 -4.25 11.49 -20.34
CA VAL A 146 -3.55 12.08 -19.21
C VAL A 146 -4.25 11.73 -17.90
N ILE A 147 -3.57 12.00 -16.80
CA ILE A 147 -4.06 11.78 -15.45
C ILE A 147 -4.30 13.13 -14.81
N GLU A 148 -5.55 13.37 -14.46
CA GLU A 148 -5.98 14.51 -13.67
C GLU A 148 -5.95 14.14 -12.18
N LEU A 149 -5.21 14.93 -11.41
CA LEU A 149 -5.15 14.86 -9.96
C LEU A 149 -5.72 16.11 -9.34
N VAL A 150 -6.50 15.95 -8.27
CA VAL A 150 -6.90 17.08 -7.42
C VAL A 150 -6.22 16.97 -6.07
N GLY A 151 -5.42 17.99 -5.75
CA GLY A 151 -4.75 18.13 -4.46
C GLY A 151 -5.46 19.14 -3.56
N GLN A 152 -5.60 18.84 -2.27
CA GLN A 152 -6.08 19.79 -1.26
C GLN A 152 -4.90 20.28 -0.42
N SER A 153 -4.76 21.59 -0.28
CA SER A 153 -3.69 22.18 0.51
C SER A 153 -3.77 21.76 1.99
N THR A 154 -2.61 21.46 2.58
CA THR A 154 -2.47 21.20 4.02
C THR A 154 -2.49 22.48 4.86
N TRP A 155 -2.17 23.64 4.27
CA TRP A 155 -2.14 24.94 4.96
C TRP A 155 -3.50 25.64 4.92
N ASN A 156 -4.22 25.52 3.80
CA ASN A 156 -5.54 26.09 3.59
C ASN A 156 -6.47 25.05 2.97
N PRO A 157 -7.31 24.37 3.77
CA PRO A 157 -8.21 23.32 3.27
C PRO A 157 -9.21 23.77 2.19
N ARG A 158 -9.43 25.09 2.02
CA ARG A 158 -10.27 25.64 0.94
C ARG A 158 -9.52 25.78 -0.38
N LYS A 159 -8.19 25.79 -0.37
CA LYS A 159 -7.35 25.84 -1.57
C LYS A 159 -7.19 24.43 -2.13
N THR A 160 -7.56 24.28 -3.40
CA THR A 160 -7.33 23.07 -4.17
C THR A 160 -6.50 23.39 -5.40
N ILE A 161 -5.74 22.42 -5.86
CA ILE A 161 -5.01 22.47 -7.13
C ILE A 161 -5.47 21.32 -8.00
N THR A 162 -5.44 21.54 -9.31
CA THR A 162 -5.59 20.48 -10.30
C THR A 162 -4.27 20.34 -11.03
N MET A 163 -3.80 19.11 -11.18
CA MET A 163 -2.56 18.79 -11.87
C MET A 163 -2.85 17.78 -12.97
N THR A 164 -2.25 17.98 -14.13
CA THR A 164 -2.32 17.03 -15.24
C THR A 164 -0.95 16.43 -15.46
N VAL A 165 -0.87 15.10 -15.45
CA VAL A 165 0.39 14.39 -15.71
C VAL A 165 0.21 13.27 -16.71
N LEU A 166 1.28 12.97 -17.45
CA LEU A 166 1.29 11.81 -18.33
C LEU A 166 1.26 10.52 -17.48
N PRO A 167 0.61 9.44 -17.95
CA PRO A 167 0.68 8.13 -17.29
C PRO A 167 2.12 7.63 -17.10
N THR A 168 3.03 8.04 -17.98
CA THR A 168 4.46 7.70 -17.93
C THR A 168 5.29 8.65 -17.07
N ALA A 169 4.73 9.75 -16.56
CA ALA A 169 5.45 10.66 -15.68
C ALA A 169 5.82 9.95 -14.38
N THR A 170 6.92 10.36 -13.75
CA THR A 170 7.37 9.77 -12.48
C THR A 170 7.38 10.85 -11.39
N MET A 171 6.82 10.52 -10.23
CA MET A 171 6.77 11.37 -9.04
C MET A 171 7.50 10.70 -7.88
N ALA A 172 8.24 11.48 -7.10
CA ALA A 172 8.93 10.99 -5.92
C ALA A 172 8.09 11.25 -4.65
N PHE A 173 7.95 10.21 -3.83
CA PHE A 173 7.28 10.23 -2.53
C PHE A 173 8.32 9.90 -1.44
N GLN A 174 8.44 10.75 -0.41
CA GLN A 174 9.37 10.53 0.71
C GLN A 174 8.67 9.97 1.93
N GLY A 175 9.30 9.03 2.64
CA GLY A 175 8.81 8.49 3.92
C GLY A 175 7.74 7.41 3.78
N HIS A 176 7.73 6.68 2.67
CA HIS A 176 6.60 5.83 2.29
C HIS A 176 6.95 4.34 2.18
N ARG A 177 7.04 3.65 3.34
CA ARG A 177 6.96 2.17 3.42
C ARG A 177 5.70 1.73 4.14
#